data_AF-A0A1B2YX17-F1
#
_entry.id   AF-A0A1B2YX17-F1
#
_cell.length_a   1.000
_cell.length_b   1.000
_cell.length_c   1.000
_cell.angle_alpha   90.00
_cell.angle_beta   90.00
_cell.angle_gamma   90.00
#
_symmetry.space_group_name_H-M   'P 1'
#
loop_
_entity.id
_entity.type
_entity.pdbx_description
1 polymer ?
#
loop_
_entity_poly.entity_id
_entity_poly.type
_entity_poly.pdbx_seq_one_letter_code
_entity_poly.pdbx_strand_id
1 'polypeptide(L)'
;MYRVGLNTAITLYRKSKRTVQTQDFDSVMFRISSEEYDDTVEQQLKLMYSAVKELNDIDKALVFLYLEDKNYSEISETLGITEVNARVKMNRVKKKLKKILNP
;
A
#
# COMPACT_ATOMS: atom_id res chain seq x y z
N MET A 1 49.74 -14.49 -46.79
CA MET A 1 49.42 -13.48 -45.75
C MET A 1 48.08 -12.78 -46.01
N TYR A 2 47.80 -12.26 -47.21
CA TYR A 2 46.53 -11.56 -47.53
C TYR A 2 45.24 -12.38 -47.36
N ARG A 3 45.24 -13.67 -47.77
CA ARG A 3 44.05 -14.54 -47.70
C ARG A 3 43.61 -14.85 -46.27
N VAL A 4 44.55 -14.95 -45.32
CA VAL A 4 44.23 -15.26 -43.92
C VAL A 4 43.54 -14.05 -43.27
N GLY A 5 44.05 -12.85 -43.47
CA GLY A 5 43.43 -11.62 -42.96
C GLY A 5 42.01 -11.39 -43.52
N LEU A 6 41.83 -11.62 -44.83
CA LEU A 6 40.52 -11.45 -45.48
C LEU A 6 39.49 -12.47 -44.97
N ASN A 7 39.89 -13.75 -44.87
CA ASN A 7 39.00 -14.79 -44.36
C ASN A 7 38.63 -14.55 -42.89
N THR A 8 39.57 -14.04 -42.07
CA THR A 8 39.29 -13.66 -40.69
C THR A 8 38.32 -12.49 -40.61
N ALA A 9 38.50 -11.44 -41.41
CA ALA A 9 37.60 -10.29 -41.44
C ALA A 9 36.17 -10.70 -41.86
N ILE A 10 36.05 -11.55 -42.89
CA ILE A 10 34.76 -12.09 -43.35
C ILE A 10 34.10 -12.96 -42.26
N THR A 11 34.90 -13.78 -41.56
CA THR A 11 34.41 -14.65 -40.48
C THR A 11 33.90 -13.82 -39.29
N LEU A 12 34.64 -12.78 -38.90
CA LEU A 12 34.23 -11.85 -37.83
C LEU A 12 32.95 -11.10 -38.20
N TYR A 13 32.83 -10.63 -39.46
CA TYR A 13 31.63 -9.96 -39.97
C TYR A 13 30.40 -10.88 -40.01
N ARG A 14 30.55 -12.14 -40.44
CA ARG A 14 29.45 -13.12 -40.39
C ARG A 14 29.04 -13.45 -38.96
N LYS A 15 30.00 -13.53 -38.03
CA LYS A 15 29.73 -13.82 -36.62
C LYS A 15 29.01 -12.66 -35.94
N SER A 16 29.40 -11.42 -36.19
CA SER A 16 28.73 -10.22 -35.63
C SER A 16 27.30 -10.07 -36.14
N LYS A 17 27.03 -10.39 -37.41
CA LYS A 17 25.67 -10.33 -37.99
C LYS A 17 24.74 -11.46 -37.52
N ARG A 18 25.30 -12.57 -37.01
CA ARG A 18 24.53 -13.72 -36.49
C ARG A 18 24.20 -13.57 -35.00
N THR A 19 24.88 -12.68 -34.29
CA THR A 19 24.59 -12.35 -32.90
C THR A 19 23.55 -11.24 -32.85
N VAL A 20 22.44 -11.46 -32.14
CA VAL A 20 21.46 -10.40 -31.85
C VAL A 20 22.16 -9.32 -31.03
N GLN A 21 22.07 -8.05 -31.44
CA GLN A 21 22.55 -6.94 -30.61
C GLN A 21 21.68 -6.86 -29.35
N THR A 22 22.14 -7.46 -28.26
CA THR A 22 21.58 -7.26 -26.94
C THR A 22 22.18 -6.00 -26.36
N GLN A 23 21.34 -5.04 -25.97
CA GLN A 23 21.79 -3.86 -25.25
C GLN A 23 22.35 -4.29 -23.90
N ASP A 24 23.43 -3.63 -23.49
CA ASP A 24 24.06 -3.85 -22.20
C ASP A 24 23.13 -3.32 -21.10
N PHE A 25 22.58 -4.23 -20.29
CA PHE A 25 21.56 -3.93 -19.28
C PHE A 25 22.09 -3.01 -18.15
N ASP A 26 23.40 -2.84 -18.04
CA ASP A 26 24.04 -1.95 -17.05
C ASP A 26 23.60 -0.50 -17.17
N SER A 27 23.30 -0.02 -18.38
CA SER A 27 22.91 1.38 -18.60
C SER A 27 21.46 1.70 -18.22
N VAL A 28 20.61 0.68 -18.10
CA VAL A 28 19.17 0.83 -17.78
C VAL A 28 18.90 0.62 -16.29
N MET A 29 19.74 -0.15 -15.60
CA MET A 29 19.57 -0.41 -14.15
C MET A 29 19.64 0.85 -13.29
N PHE A 30 20.37 1.88 -13.73
CA PHE A 30 20.50 3.15 -13.00
C PHE A 30 19.27 4.07 -13.12
N ARG A 31 18.27 3.74 -13.97
CA ARG A 31 17.07 4.56 -14.19
C ARG A 31 15.80 4.01 -13.57
N ILE A 32 15.88 2.93 -12.79
CA ILE A 32 14.80 2.58 -11.89
C ILE A 32 15.02 3.44 -10.65
N SER A 33 14.39 4.62 -10.63
CA SER A 33 14.16 5.32 -9.38
C SER A 33 13.43 4.35 -8.47
N SER A 34 14.17 3.73 -7.54
CA SER A 34 13.58 3.03 -6.41
C SER A 34 12.89 4.10 -5.59
N GLU A 35 11.60 4.33 -5.84
CA GLU A 35 10.74 4.88 -4.79
C GLU A 35 10.89 3.91 -3.63
N GLU A 36 11.48 4.37 -2.52
CA GLU A 36 11.52 3.58 -1.30
C GLU A 36 10.09 3.16 -0.97
N TYR A 37 9.88 1.86 -0.72
CA TYR A 37 8.57 1.35 -0.34
C TYR A 37 8.16 2.01 0.99
N ASP A 38 7.23 2.97 0.90
CA ASP A 38 6.68 3.66 2.06
C ASP A 38 5.51 2.84 2.62
N ASP A 39 5.81 2.07 3.67
CA ASP A 39 4.83 1.23 4.36
C ASP A 39 4.08 1.96 5.49
N THR A 40 4.29 3.27 5.65
CA THR A 40 3.72 4.05 6.76
C THR A 40 2.19 3.95 6.81
N VAL A 41 1.53 3.97 5.65
CA VAL A 41 0.07 3.82 5.55
C VAL A 41 -0.37 2.43 6.03
N GLU A 42 0.35 1.38 5.65
CA GLU A 42 0.05 0.01 6.05
C GLU A 42 0.23 -0.18 7.56
N GLN A 43 1.30 0.39 8.13
CA GLN A 43 1.57 0.37 9.56
C GLN A 43 0.49 1.14 10.35
N GLN A 44 0.12 2.35 9.91
CA GLN A 44 -0.95 3.13 10.52
C GLN A 44 -2.30 2.41 10.46
N LEU A 45 -2.60 1.75 9.35
CA LEU A 45 -3.82 0.96 9.18
C LEU A 45 -3.85 -0.25 10.14
N LYS A 46 -2.73 -0.98 10.26
CA LYS A 46 -2.60 -2.08 11.24
C LYS A 46 -2.81 -1.60 12.67
N LEU A 47 -2.24 -0.45 13.01
CA LEU A 47 -2.39 0.15 14.34
C LEU A 47 -3.85 0.56 14.60
N MET A 48 -4.52 1.17 13.61
CA MET A 48 -5.94 1.52 13.69
C MET A 48 -6.83 0.29 13.92
N TYR A 49 -6.64 -0.78 13.14
CA TYR A 49 -7.41 -2.02 13.33
C TYR A 49 -7.16 -2.65 14.70
N SER A 50 -5.93 -2.58 15.20
CA SER A 50 -5.59 -3.08 16.54
C SER A 50 -6.28 -2.25 17.63
N ALA A 51 -6.28 -0.92 17.50
CA ALA A 51 -6.96 -0.02 18.43
C ALA A 51 -8.49 -0.23 18.46
N VAL A 52 -9.11 -0.45 17.28
CA VAL A 52 -10.55 -0.76 17.19
C VAL A 52 -10.89 -2.10 17.86
N LYS A 53 -9.97 -3.08 17.83
CA LYS A 53 -10.17 -4.38 18.52
C LYS A 53 -10.23 -4.24 20.05
N GLU A 54 -9.59 -3.23 20.63
CA GLU A 54 -9.63 -2.93 22.09
C GLU A 54 -10.90 -2.18 22.54
N LEU A 55 -11.79 -1.84 21.60
CA LEU A 55 -13.11 -1.31 21.92
C LEU A 55 -14.03 -2.43 22.42
N ASN A 56 -14.96 -2.07 23.31
CA ASN A 56 -16.06 -2.98 23.67
C ASN A 56 -16.97 -3.20 22.45
N ASP A 57 -17.80 -4.23 22.50
CA ASP A 57 -18.61 -4.66 21.35
C ASP A 57 -19.58 -3.58 20.85
N ILE A 58 -20.15 -2.77 21.76
CA ILE A 58 -21.04 -1.66 21.39
C ILE A 58 -20.26 -0.56 20.66
N ASP A 59 -19.12 -0.14 21.20
CA ASP A 59 -18.29 0.91 20.62
C ASP A 59 -17.71 0.47 19.26
N LYS A 60 -17.40 -0.82 19.12
CA LYS A 60 -16.94 -1.43 17.88
C LYS A 60 -18.04 -1.45 16.81
N ALA A 61 -19.25 -1.89 17.17
CA ALA A 61 -20.41 -1.84 16.27
C ALA A 61 -20.72 -0.41 15.82
N LEU A 62 -20.64 0.55 16.74
CA LEU A 62 -20.83 1.98 16.45
C LEU A 62 -19.80 2.51 15.43
N VAL A 63 -18.53 2.11 15.54
CA VAL A 63 -17.50 2.48 14.57
C VAL A 63 -17.75 1.84 13.21
N PHE A 64 -18.11 0.55 13.17
CA PHE A 64 -18.37 -0.13 11.90
C PHE A 64 -19.52 0.49 11.13
N LEU A 65 -20.65 0.75 11.78
CA LEU A 65 -21.79 1.41 11.13
C LEU A 65 -21.42 2.80 10.60
N TYR A 66 -20.61 3.55 11.34
CA TYR A 66 -20.13 4.86 10.89
C TYR A 66 -19.20 4.78 9.67
N LEU A 67 -18.37 3.74 9.59
CA LEU A 67 -17.51 3.48 8.43
C LEU A 67 -18.29 2.99 7.21
N GLU A 68 -19.47 2.42 7.41
CA GLU A 68 -20.45 2.10 6.36
C GLU A 68 -21.28 3.33 5.92
N ASP A 69 -20.84 4.54 6.27
CA ASP A 69 -21.49 5.81 5.98
C ASP A 69 -22.94 5.92 6.50
N LYS A 70 -23.29 5.15 7.54
CA LYS A 70 -24.59 5.28 8.22
C LYS A 70 -24.68 6.58 8.98
N ASN A 71 -25.83 7.24 8.85
CA ASN A 71 -26.10 8.44 9.64
C ASN A 71 -26.46 8.06 11.09
N TYR A 72 -26.37 9.01 12.02
CA TYR A 72 -26.60 8.72 13.44
C TYR A 72 -28.02 8.25 13.75
N SER A 73 -29.02 8.61 12.92
CA SER A 73 -30.39 8.13 13.08
C SER A 73 -30.46 6.62 12.80
N GLU A 74 -29.92 6.17 11.66
CA GLU A 74 -29.84 4.73 11.31
C GLU A 74 -29.02 3.93 12.33
N ILE A 75 -27.89 4.49 12.78
CA ILE A 75 -27.04 3.88 13.82
C ILE A 75 -27.83 3.70 15.12
N SER A 76 -28.58 4.73 15.53
CA SER A 76 -29.32 4.72 16.77
C SER A 76 -30.45 3.70 16.75
N GLU A 77 -31.13 3.56 15.62
CA GLU A 77 -32.16 2.54 15.39
C GLU A 77 -31.55 1.13 15.43
N THR A 78 -30.45 0.91 14.72
CA THR A 78 -29.76 -0.39 14.65
C THR A 78 -29.24 -0.85 16.02
N LEU A 79 -28.72 0.08 16.82
CA LEU A 79 -28.15 -0.22 18.15
C LEU A 79 -29.18 -0.14 19.29
N GLY A 80 -30.42 0.26 19.01
CA GLY A 80 -31.46 0.43 20.04
C GLY A 80 -31.15 1.52 21.08
N ILE A 81 -30.43 2.57 20.69
CA ILE A 81 -30.09 3.71 21.55
C ILE A 81 -30.65 5.01 20.99
N THR A 82 -30.58 6.10 21.75
CA THR A 82 -30.97 7.42 21.21
C THR A 82 -29.88 7.99 20.31
N GLU A 83 -30.26 8.78 19.32
CA GLU A 83 -29.33 9.45 18.40
C GLU A 83 -28.31 10.34 19.14
N VAL A 84 -28.76 11.04 20.20
CA VAL A 84 -27.89 11.84 21.06
C VAL A 84 -26.84 10.96 21.75
N ASN A 85 -27.23 9.80 22.27
CA ASN A 85 -26.30 8.86 22.89
C ASN A 85 -25.31 8.30 21.87
N ALA A 86 -25.75 7.99 20.64
CA ALA A 86 -24.87 7.55 19.56
C ALA A 86 -23.79 8.60 19.24
N ARG A 87 -24.15 9.89 19.11
CA ARG A 87 -23.18 10.99 18.89
C ARG A 87 -22.20 11.14 20.06
N VAL A 88 -22.69 11.11 21.30
CA VAL A 88 -21.84 11.23 22.49
C VAL A 88 -20.87 10.06 22.60
N LYS A 89 -21.35 8.83 22.38
CA LYS A 89 -20.52 7.62 22.35
C LYS A 89 -19.47 7.72 21.25
N MET A 90 -19.84 8.15 20.03
CA MET A 90 -18.88 8.30 18.94
C MET A 90 -17.76 9.28 19.29
N ASN A 91 -18.09 10.42 19.91
CA ASN A 91 -17.07 11.36 20.38
C ASN A 91 -16.14 10.75 21.43
N ARG A 92 -16.65 9.92 22.34
CA ARG A 92 -15.83 9.19 23.32
C ARG A 92 -14.94 8.16 22.65
N VAL A 93 -15.46 7.42 21.69
CA VAL A 93 -14.70 6.42 20.92
C VAL A 93 -13.56 7.09 20.15
N LYS A 94 -13.81 8.20 19.43
CA LYS A 94 -12.78 8.99 18.75
C LYS A 94 -11.66 9.43 19.71
N LYS A 95 -12.01 9.89 20.91
CA LYS A 95 -11.03 10.25 21.95
C LYS A 95 -10.24 9.03 22.45
N LYS A 96 -10.91 7.89 22.66
CA LYS A 96 -10.26 6.65 23.10
C LYS A 96 -9.26 6.15 22.05
N LEU A 97 -9.67 6.11 20.78
CA LEU A 97 -8.78 5.73 19.67
C LEU A 97 -7.57 6.67 19.57
N LYS A 98 -7.77 7.99 19.67
CA LYS A 98 -6.66 8.96 19.68
C LYS A 98 -5.66 8.70 20.80
N LYS A 99 -6.14 8.31 21.99
CA LYS A 99 -5.28 7.98 23.14
C LYS A 99 -4.52 6.65 22.94
N ILE A 100 -5.12 5.65 22.29
CA ILE A 100 -4.46 4.38 22.01
C ILE A 100 -3.37 4.55 20.94
N LEU A 101 -3.67 5.35 19.90
CA LEU A 101 -2.75 5.57 18.78
C LEU A 101 -1.58 6.51 19.16
N ASN A 102 -1.83 7.47 20.06
CA ASN A 102 -0.82 8.38 20.59
C ASN A 102 -0.81 8.29 22.14
N PRO A 103 -0.17 7.26 22.70
CA PRO A 103 -0.13 7.04 24.15
C PRO A 103 0.58 8.15 24.93
#